data_AF-A0A3M8S9J8-F1
#
_entry.id   AF-A0A3M8S9J8-F1
#
_cell.length_a   1.000
_cell.length_b   1.000
_cell.length_c   1.000
_cell.angle_alpha   90.00
_cell.angle_beta   90.00
_cell.angle_gamma   90.00
#
_symmetry.space_group_name_H-M   'P 1'
#
loop_
_entity.id
_entity.type
_entity.pdbx_description
1 polymer ?
#
loop_
_entity_poly.entity_id
_entity_poly.type
_entity_poly.pdbx_seq_one_letter_code
_entity_poly.pdbx_strand_id
1 'polypeptide(L)'
;MSKKFEHRAEFVAIPFKNTTSGAWIFKSTEQTLEPDVVSLLSEDEPLQTKMLELGADGWELVSTQPVCRGEIKMGNQNAQAWSYGFPMPVGYLLFFKREAGNSELPA
;
A
#
# COMPACT_ATOMS: atom_id res chain seq x y z
N MET A 1 -28.29 -24.37 -0.30
CA MET A 1 -28.28 -23.16 -1.16
C MET A 1 -26.83 -22.71 -1.32
N SER A 2 -26.37 -22.46 -2.56
CA SER A 2 -25.02 -21.91 -2.80
C SER A 2 -25.10 -20.39 -2.63
N LYS A 3 -24.29 -19.84 -1.71
CA LYS A 3 -24.15 -18.40 -1.53
C LYS A 3 -23.34 -17.82 -2.68
N LYS A 4 -23.81 -16.71 -3.25
CA LYS A 4 -23.07 -15.94 -4.26
C LYS A 4 -22.32 -14.80 -3.56
N PHE A 5 -21.13 -14.50 -4.04
CA PHE A 5 -20.28 -13.45 -3.46
C PHE A 5 -19.82 -12.47 -4.52
N GLU A 6 -19.88 -11.19 -4.19
CA GLU A 6 -19.14 -10.12 -4.87
C GLU A 6 -17.73 -10.04 -4.29
N HIS A 7 -16.76 -9.68 -5.13
CA HIS A 7 -15.37 -9.54 -4.74
C HIS A 7 -14.85 -8.16 -5.11
N ARG A 8 -13.96 -7.62 -4.27
CA ARG A 8 -13.33 -6.31 -4.47
C ARG A 8 -11.87 -6.38 -4.02
N ALA A 9 -11.01 -5.63 -4.71
CA ALA A 9 -9.61 -5.47 -4.33
C ALA A 9 -9.28 -3.99 -4.18
N GLU A 10 -8.60 -3.61 -3.11
CA GLU A 10 -8.13 -2.25 -2.85
C GLU A 10 -6.63 -2.24 -2.64
N PHE A 11 -5.96 -1.20 -3.13
CA PHE A 11 -4.53 -1.01 -2.89
C PHE A 11 -4.30 0.06 -1.83
N VAL A 12 -3.41 -0.23 -0.90
CA VAL A 12 -2.95 0.73 0.11
C VAL A 12 -1.45 0.89 -0.04
N ALA A 13 -1.00 2.13 -0.23
CA ALA A 13 0.42 2.44 -0.26
C ALA A 13 0.99 2.52 1.15
N ILE A 14 2.22 2.04 1.34
CA ILE A 14 3.03 2.37 2.52
C ILE A 14 3.68 3.74 2.24
N PRO A 15 3.42 4.77 3.06
CA PRO A 15 4.10 6.04 2.91
C PRO A 15 5.58 5.88 3.33
N PHE A 16 6.48 6.61 2.68
CA PHE A 16 7.91 6.63 2.98
C PHE A 16 8.37 8.05 3.27
N LYS A 17 9.34 8.18 4.17
CA LYS A 17 9.94 9.48 4.49
C LYS A 17 10.74 10.01 3.31
N ASN A 18 10.72 11.32 3.13
CA ASN A 18 11.62 12.00 2.20
C ASN A 18 12.86 12.50 2.93
N THR A 19 14.02 12.39 2.30
CA THR A 19 15.24 13.06 2.73
C THR A 19 15.58 14.13 1.71
N THR A 20 15.88 15.32 2.21
CA THR A 20 16.34 16.41 1.38
C THR A 20 17.83 16.64 1.63
N SER A 21 18.63 16.53 0.58
CA SER A 21 20.07 16.75 0.60
C SER A 21 20.45 17.97 -0.25
N GLY A 22 21.55 18.63 0.09
CA GLY A 22 22.09 19.77 -0.65
C GLY A 22 21.88 21.15 -0.01
N ALA A 23 22.55 22.16 -0.55
CA ALA A 23 22.49 23.55 -0.11
C ALA A 23 22.20 24.48 -1.30
N TRP A 24 21.51 25.61 -1.03
CA TRP A 24 21.13 26.61 -2.03
C TRP A 24 20.27 26.02 -3.17
N ILE A 25 20.66 26.23 -4.43
CA ILE A 25 19.92 25.82 -5.63
C ILE A 25 20.10 24.34 -6.00
N PHE A 26 20.95 23.59 -5.28
CA PHE A 26 21.22 22.16 -5.53
C PHE A 26 20.52 21.25 -4.52
N LYS A 27 19.26 21.57 -4.18
CA LYS A 27 18.48 20.78 -3.23
C LYS A 27 17.79 19.63 -3.96
N SER A 28 18.14 18.38 -3.65
CA SER A 28 17.44 17.18 -4.14
C SER A 28 16.61 16.58 -3.01
N THR A 29 15.35 16.27 -3.30
CA THR A 29 14.50 15.51 -2.39
C THR A 29 14.34 14.12 -2.97
N GLU A 30 14.78 13.12 -2.22
CA GLU A 30 14.62 11.72 -2.58
C GLU A 30 13.78 11.01 -1.53
N GLN A 31 12.89 10.13 -2.00
CA GLN A 31 12.16 9.23 -1.13
C GLN A 31 13.14 8.21 -0.55
N THR A 32 13.17 8.09 0.77
CA THR A 32 14.00 7.11 1.45
C THR A 32 13.33 5.75 1.44
N LEU A 33 14.05 4.75 1.92
CA LEU A 33 13.51 3.41 2.15
C LEU A 33 12.89 3.24 3.55
N GLU A 34 12.82 4.31 4.34
CA GLU A 34 12.20 4.29 5.66
C GLU A 34 10.69 4.54 5.55
N PRO A 35 9.83 3.62 6.01
CA PRO A 35 8.40 3.85 6.05
C PRO A 35 8.06 4.97 7.04
N ASP A 36 7.08 5.79 6.68
CA ASP A 36 6.48 6.80 7.53
C ASP A 36 5.37 6.17 8.37
N VAL A 37 5.76 5.52 9.46
CA VAL A 37 4.85 4.82 10.38
C VAL A 37 3.84 5.76 11.03
N VAL A 38 4.21 7.03 11.24
CA VAL A 38 3.32 8.02 11.84
C VAL A 38 2.19 8.36 10.88
N SER A 39 2.52 8.62 9.60
CA SER A 39 1.50 8.83 8.56
C SER A 39 0.63 7.60 8.32
N LEU A 40 1.14 6.39 8.52
CA LEU A 40 0.39 5.15 8.34
C LEU A 40 -0.60 4.87 9.49
N LEU A 41 -0.35 5.41 10.69
CA LEU A 41 -1.14 5.14 11.89
C LEU A 41 -1.98 6.34 12.36
N SER A 42 -2.04 7.43 11.58
CA SER A 42 -2.84 8.60 11.93
C SER A 42 -4.33 8.30 11.83
N GLU A 43 -5.16 8.92 12.68
CA GLU A 43 -6.62 8.72 12.68
C GLU A 43 -7.30 9.22 11.39
N ASP A 44 -6.69 10.20 10.72
CA ASP A 44 -7.14 10.73 9.42
C ASP A 44 -6.60 9.94 8.23
N GLU A 45 -6.06 8.73 8.47
CA GLU A 45 -5.43 7.93 7.43
C GLU A 45 -6.49 7.39 6.44
N PRO A 46 -6.26 7.52 5.11
CA PRO A 46 -7.24 7.13 4.10
C PRO A 46 -7.69 5.67 4.17
N LEU A 47 -6.81 4.71 4.49
CA LEU A 47 -7.19 3.32 4.66
C LEU A 47 -8.13 3.15 5.86
N GLN A 48 -7.88 3.74 7.02
CA GLN A 48 -8.77 3.61 8.18
C GLN A 48 -10.19 4.05 7.84
N THR A 49 -10.32 5.22 7.20
CA THR A 49 -11.63 5.71 6.71
C THR A 49 -12.25 4.72 5.73
N LYS A 50 -11.46 4.19 4.79
CA LYS A 50 -11.94 3.24 3.79
C LYS A 50 -12.41 1.92 4.38
N MET A 51 -11.75 1.43 5.43
CA MET A 51 -12.13 0.19 6.12
C MET A 51 -13.46 0.34 6.84
N LEU A 52 -13.68 1.50 7.46
CA LEU A 52 -14.95 1.81 8.12
C LEU A 52 -16.10 1.87 7.11
N GLU A 53 -15.91 2.57 5.99
CA GLU A 53 -16.89 2.62 4.88
C GLU A 53 -17.21 1.21 4.36
N LEU A 54 -16.19 0.42 4.04
CA LEU A 54 -16.37 -0.92 3.47
C LEU A 54 -17.04 -1.88 4.46
N GLY A 55 -16.67 -1.81 5.74
CA GLY A 55 -17.33 -2.58 6.80
C GLY A 55 -18.80 -2.21 6.96
N ALA A 56 -19.14 -0.92 6.89
CA ALA A 56 -20.52 -0.45 6.93
C ALA A 56 -21.35 -0.92 5.72
N ASP A 57 -20.73 -1.04 4.55
CA ASP A 57 -21.31 -1.55 3.30
C ASP A 57 -21.41 -3.10 3.25
N GLY A 58 -21.03 -3.79 4.33
CA GLY A 58 -21.11 -5.25 4.47
C GLY A 58 -19.97 -6.00 3.78
N TRP A 59 -18.88 -5.33 3.41
CA TRP A 59 -17.68 -5.99 2.90
C TRP A 59 -16.86 -6.60 4.02
N GLU A 60 -16.49 -7.87 3.85
CA GLU A 60 -15.60 -8.62 4.74
C GLU A 60 -14.20 -8.67 4.11
N LEU A 61 -13.19 -8.22 4.85
CA LEU A 61 -11.78 -8.41 4.46
C LEU A 61 -11.42 -9.89 4.62
N VAL A 62 -10.98 -10.53 3.53
CA VAL A 62 -10.68 -11.98 3.51
C VAL A 62 -9.20 -12.28 3.40
N SER A 63 -8.41 -11.41 2.78
CA SER A 63 -6.99 -11.63 2.58
C SER A 63 -6.25 -10.31 2.34
N THR A 64 -4.98 -10.30 2.69
CA THR A 64 -4.04 -9.22 2.38
C THR A 64 -2.81 -9.80 1.69
N GLN A 65 -2.27 -9.10 0.70
CA GLN A 65 -1.03 -9.50 0.04
C GLN A 65 -0.09 -8.30 -0.09
N PRO A 66 1.19 -8.44 0.30
CA PRO A 66 2.16 -7.37 0.12
C PRO A 66 2.46 -7.15 -1.37
N VAL A 67 2.54 -5.89 -1.78
CA VAL A 67 3.05 -5.47 -3.08
C VAL A 67 4.49 -5.03 -2.88
N CYS A 68 5.42 -5.69 -3.57
CA CYS A 68 6.84 -5.41 -3.44
C CYS A 68 7.39 -4.73 -4.71
N ARG A 69 8.20 -3.70 -4.53
CA ARG A 69 9.07 -3.11 -5.56
C ARG A 69 10.45 -3.75 -5.46
N GLY A 70 11.06 -4.09 -6.60
CA GLY A 70 12.46 -4.52 -6.62
C GLY A 70 13.38 -3.33 -6.43
N GLU A 71 14.16 -3.32 -5.36
CA GLU A 71 15.20 -2.31 -5.12
C GLU A 71 16.55 -2.84 -5.57
N ILE A 72 17.35 -1.97 -6.20
CA ILE A 72 18.74 -2.27 -6.55
C ILE A 72 19.59 -1.11 -6.06
N LYS A 73 20.52 -1.40 -5.15
CA LYS A 73 21.53 -0.44 -4.71
C LYS A 73 22.87 -0.80 -5.32
N MET A 74 23.52 0.20 -5.89
CA MET A 74 24.86 0.07 -6.47
C MET A 74 25.82 0.97 -5.70
N GLY A 75 26.92 0.39 -5.23
CA GLY A 75 28.03 1.09 -4.60
C GLY A 75 28.89 1.84 -5.61
N ASN A 76 29.58 2.87 -5.14
CA ASN A 76 30.46 3.70 -5.97
C ASN A 76 31.56 2.86 -6.64
N GLN A 77 31.61 2.91 -7.97
CA GLN A 77 32.60 2.19 -8.79
C GLN A 77 34.05 2.56 -8.49
N ASN A 78 34.31 3.72 -7.86
CA ASN A 78 35.67 4.24 -7.64
C ASN A 78 36.39 3.68 -6.40
N ALA A 79 35.73 2.91 -5.53
CA ALA A 79 36.34 2.39 -4.29
C ALA A 79 36.19 0.86 -4.16
N GLN A 80 35.01 0.32 -4.43
CA GLN A 80 34.72 -1.11 -4.55
C GLN A 80 33.33 -1.26 -5.16
N ALA A 81 33.24 -1.84 -6.35
CA ALA A 81 31.95 -2.09 -6.99
C ALA A 81 31.22 -3.21 -6.22
N TRP A 82 30.06 -2.87 -5.67
CA TRP A 82 29.12 -3.82 -5.09
C TRP A 82 27.71 -3.47 -5.54
N SER A 83 26.86 -4.47 -5.61
CA SER A 83 25.43 -4.26 -5.83
C SER A 83 24.66 -5.29 -5.02
N TYR A 84 23.56 -4.87 -4.41
CA TYR A 84 22.58 -5.79 -3.84
C TYR A 84 21.18 -5.36 -4.24
N GLY A 85 20.32 -6.36 -4.42
CA GLY A 85 18.91 -6.15 -4.71
C GLY A 85 18.04 -6.90 -3.70
N PHE A 86 16.89 -6.33 -3.40
CA PHE A 86 15.95 -6.92 -2.45
C PHE A 86 14.52 -6.45 -2.73
N PRO A 87 13.50 -7.27 -2.41
CA PRO A 87 12.11 -6.86 -2.52
C PRO A 87 11.76 -5.92 -1.36
N MET A 88 11.23 -4.74 -1.68
CA MET A 88 10.74 -3.77 -0.71
C MET A 88 9.22 -3.72 -0.75
N PRO A 89 8.50 -4.05 0.34
CA PRO A 89 7.07 -3.81 0.43
C PRO A 89 6.78 -2.32 0.27
N VAL A 90 5.97 -1.96 -0.71
CA VAL A 90 5.53 -0.58 -0.98
C VAL A 90 4.04 -0.37 -0.75
N GLY A 91 3.32 -1.44 -0.40
CA GLY A 91 1.90 -1.40 -0.16
C GLY A 91 1.31 -2.79 0.05
N TYR A 92 -0.01 -2.84 0.19
CA TYR A 92 -0.79 -4.05 0.31
C TYR A 92 -2.00 -4.03 -0.62
N LEU A 93 -2.30 -5.18 -1.21
CA LEU A 93 -3.61 -5.47 -1.78
C LEU A 93 -4.50 -6.05 -0.69
N LEU A 94 -5.68 -5.47 -0.54
CA LEU A 94 -6.73 -5.90 0.38
C LEU A 94 -7.85 -6.53 -0.43
N PHE A 95 -8.18 -7.79 -0.16
CA PHE A 95 -9.23 -8.51 -0.86
C PHE A 95 -10.45 -8.63 0.03
N PHE A 96 -11.60 -8.24 -0.52
CA PHE A 96 -12.88 -8.27 0.17
C PHE A 96 -13.86 -9.18 -0.55
N LYS A 97 -14.81 -9.71 0.23
CA LYS A 97 -16.03 -10.32 -0.30
C LYS A 97 -17.25 -9.72 0.36
N ARG A 98 -18.40 -9.82 -0.31
CA ARG A 98 -19.71 -9.53 0.26
C ARG A 98 -20.72 -10.51 -0.30
N GLU A 99 -21.67 -10.98 0.51
CA GLU A 99 -22.74 -11.85 0.02
C GLU A 99 -23.60 -11.04 -0.97
N ALA A 100 -23.72 -11.53 -2.20
CA ALA A 100 -24.57 -10.90 -3.19
C ALA A 100 -26.02 -11.11 -2.74
N GLY A 101 -26.64 -10.05 -2.21
CA GLY A 101 -28.06 -10.05 -1.93
C GLY A 101 -28.80 -10.47 -3.19
N ASN A 102 -29.76 -11.40 -3.07
CA ASN A 102 -30.66 -11.73 -4.17
C ASN A 102 -31.43 -10.44 -4.46
N SER A 103 -30.92 -9.62 -5.37
CA SER A 103 -31.56 -8.37 -5.79
C SER A 103 -32.91 -8.78 -6.37
N GLU A 104 -33.94 -8.66 -5.55
CA GLU A 104 -35.32 -8.66 -6.02
C GLU A 104 -35.39 -7.54 -7.06
N LEU A 105 -35.40 -7.96 -8.32
CA LEU A 105 -35.80 -7.12 -9.43
C LEU A 105 -37.21 -6.61 -9.10
N PRO A 106 -37.45 -5.29 -9.04
CA PRO A 106 -38.81 -4.80 -8.95
C PRO A 106 -39.58 -5.24 -10.21
N ALA A 107 -40.73 -5.86 -9.98
CA ALA A 107 -41.68 -6.31 -10.99
C ALA A 107 -42.27 -5.13 -11.79
#